data_AF-A0A956FZL8-F1
#
_entry.id   AF-A0A956FZL8-F1
#
_cell.length_a   1.000
_cell.length_b   1.000
_cell.length_c   1.000
_cell.angle_alpha   90.00
_cell.angle_beta   90.00
_cell.angle_gamma   90.00
#
_symmetry.space_group_name_H-M   'P 1'
#
loop_
_entity.id
_entity.type
_entity.pdbx_description
1 polymer ?
#
loop_
_entity_poly.entity_id
_entity_poly.type
_entity_poly.pdbx_seq_one_letter_code
_entity_poly.pdbx_strand_id
1 'polypeptide(L)'
;MADPKQSDDGDPKGLMDVDGRLKERVEVEAAAETLRPRWSTLGPIGPALIVVVAGLIAAYTAPALEFARPWKPGDPVPFWNLLGRPFEGAAMEEKEERVQEIEELAQEVLQAEPPQPLVDRTPDAIIEVDEGDALPPYAAKPGDDAEVVQPLELFKGDELDGFFAKLARSDAAIAGSITRVVHWGDSAIGVDGIPGAIRQRMQARFGDAGHGFHLLAPPNSSYRHREVDFKHNEKWRRCFIIFKCSPDGRYGLGGTTVRSKG
;
A
#
# COMPACT_ATOMS: atom_id res chain seq x y z
N MET A 1 -70.88 24.33 16.74
CA MET A 1 -70.60 23.24 15.77
C MET A 1 -69.80 23.87 14.63
N ALA A 2 -68.47 23.90 14.78
CA ALA A 2 -67.44 24.16 13.78
C ALA A 2 -66.12 24.34 14.54
N ASP A 3 -65.21 23.38 14.38
CA ASP A 3 -63.86 23.37 14.97
C ASP A 3 -62.99 24.53 14.46
N PRO A 4 -62.19 25.19 15.32
CA PRO A 4 -61.10 26.05 14.87
C PRO A 4 -59.84 25.21 14.59
N LYS A 5 -59.32 25.39 13.38
CA LYS A 5 -58.06 24.84 12.87
C LYS A 5 -56.90 25.10 13.84
N GLN A 6 -56.25 24.03 14.25
CA GLN A 6 -54.97 24.06 14.96
C GLN A 6 -53.86 24.41 13.96
N SER A 7 -53.13 25.49 14.26
CA SER A 7 -51.90 25.91 13.60
C SER A 7 -50.79 24.92 13.96
N ASP A 8 -50.19 24.30 12.96
CA ASP A 8 -49.00 23.47 13.09
C ASP A 8 -47.76 24.36 12.82
N ASP A 9 -47.08 24.73 13.90
CA ASP A 9 -45.71 25.27 13.88
C ASP A 9 -44.77 24.07 13.74
N GLY A 10 -44.22 23.89 12.53
CA GLY A 10 -43.26 22.84 12.20
C GLY A 10 -41.95 23.42 11.68
N ASP A 11 -40.92 23.30 12.50
CA ASP A 11 -39.50 23.66 12.30
C ASP A 11 -38.91 23.19 10.94
N PRO A 12 -37.90 23.87 10.37
CA PRO A 12 -37.37 23.55 9.05
C PRO A 12 -36.55 22.25 9.08
N LYS A 13 -36.99 21.25 8.31
CA LYS A 13 -36.30 19.97 8.11
C LYS A 13 -34.84 20.17 7.69
N GLY A 14 -33.93 19.67 8.53
CA GLY A 14 -32.51 19.57 8.26
C GLY A 14 -32.18 18.54 7.18
N LEU A 15 -31.04 18.73 6.53
CA LEU A 15 -30.51 18.01 5.35
C LEU A 15 -30.20 16.51 5.58
N MET A 16 -30.69 15.90 6.66
CA MET A 16 -30.33 14.53 7.07
C MET A 16 -31.51 13.61 7.38
N ASP A 17 -32.76 14.06 7.23
CA ASP A 17 -33.93 13.18 7.39
C ASP A 17 -34.32 12.51 6.06
N VAL A 18 -33.65 11.40 5.75
CA VAL A 18 -34.20 10.36 4.86
C VAL A 18 -34.09 9.00 5.54
N ASP A 19 -34.94 8.79 6.56
CA ASP A 19 -35.37 7.47 6.97
C ASP A 19 -36.32 6.91 5.89
N GLY A 20 -35.71 6.39 4.83
CA GLY A 20 -36.35 5.74 3.71
C GLY A 20 -35.54 4.52 3.35
N ARG A 21 -35.57 3.51 4.23
CA ARG A 21 -35.06 2.16 3.98
C ARG A 21 -35.68 1.61 2.69
N LEU A 22 -35.07 1.91 1.55
CA LEU A 22 -35.09 1.02 0.41
C LEU A 22 -34.21 -0.16 0.80
N LYS A 23 -34.88 -1.20 1.27
CA LYS A 23 -34.41 -2.58 1.20
C LYS A 23 -34.17 -2.93 -0.27
N GLU A 24 -33.17 -2.33 -0.89
CA GLU A 24 -32.53 -2.95 -2.03
C GLU A 24 -31.56 -3.95 -1.42
N ARG A 25 -32.09 -5.17 -1.26
CA ARG A 25 -31.28 -6.35 -1.04
C ARG A 25 -30.41 -6.45 -2.28
N VAL A 26 -29.26 -5.78 -2.26
CA VAL A 26 -28.17 -6.06 -3.19
C VAL A 26 -27.79 -7.48 -2.82
N GLU A 27 -28.39 -8.45 -3.52
CA GLU A 27 -27.73 -9.70 -3.76
C GLU A 27 -26.35 -9.30 -4.25
N VAL A 28 -25.39 -9.39 -3.34
CA VAL A 28 -23.99 -9.53 -3.70
C VAL A 28 -23.98 -10.88 -4.40
N GLU A 29 -24.36 -10.87 -5.67
CA GLU A 29 -23.80 -11.78 -6.63
C GLU A 29 -22.30 -11.47 -6.52
N ALA A 30 -21.65 -12.22 -5.62
CA ALA A 30 -20.29 -12.58 -5.78
C ALA A 30 -20.25 -13.27 -7.15
N ALA A 31 -20.23 -12.45 -8.21
CA ALA A 31 -19.40 -12.72 -9.34
C ALA A 31 -18.01 -12.87 -8.71
N ALA A 32 -17.74 -14.09 -8.25
CA ALA A 32 -16.52 -14.75 -8.56
C ALA A 32 -16.36 -14.51 -10.06
N GLU A 33 -15.75 -13.36 -10.40
CA GLU A 33 -14.97 -13.17 -11.59
C GLU A 33 -13.81 -14.12 -11.40
N THR A 34 -14.17 -15.40 -11.49
CA THR A 34 -13.32 -16.50 -11.77
C THR A 34 -12.47 -15.97 -12.88
N LEU A 35 -11.17 -15.80 -12.61
CA LEU A 35 -10.14 -15.92 -13.62
C LEU A 35 -10.29 -17.32 -14.24
N ARG A 36 -11.39 -17.56 -14.96
CA ARG A 36 -11.43 -18.61 -15.96
C ARG A 36 -10.59 -18.00 -17.06
N PRO A 37 -9.41 -18.57 -17.37
CA PRO A 37 -8.67 -18.13 -18.53
C PRO A 37 -9.64 -18.18 -19.71
N ARG A 38 -9.94 -17.02 -20.30
CA ARG A 38 -10.83 -16.95 -21.46
C ARG A 38 -10.10 -17.68 -22.57
N TRP A 39 -10.51 -18.90 -22.90
CA TRP A 39 -9.80 -19.76 -23.87
C TRP A 39 -9.61 -19.07 -25.24
N SER A 40 -10.37 -18.02 -25.53
CA SER A 40 -10.19 -17.15 -26.70
C SER A 40 -8.88 -16.33 -26.70
N THR A 41 -8.23 -16.09 -25.55
CA THR A 41 -6.91 -15.42 -25.48
C THR A 41 -5.74 -16.41 -25.45
N LEU A 42 -6.03 -17.72 -25.31
CA LEU A 42 -5.06 -18.82 -25.45
C LEU A 42 -4.89 -19.29 -26.91
N GLY A 43 -5.84 -18.95 -27.79
CA GLY A 43 -5.79 -19.27 -29.23
C GLY A 43 -4.47 -18.93 -29.94
N PRO A 44 -3.84 -17.76 -29.71
CA PRO A 44 -2.54 -17.43 -30.32
C PRO A 44 -1.33 -17.96 -29.52
N ILE A 45 -1.51 -18.46 -28.29
CA ILE A 45 -0.40 -18.92 -27.43
C ILE A 45 0.14 -20.28 -27.90
N GLY A 46 -0.73 -21.19 -28.31
CA GLY A 46 -0.34 -22.49 -28.87
C GLY A 46 0.62 -22.39 -30.06
N PRO A 47 0.29 -21.66 -31.14
CA PRO A 47 1.18 -21.52 -32.29
C PRO A 47 2.47 -20.76 -31.95
N ALA A 48 2.43 -19.75 -31.06
CA ALA A 48 3.64 -19.07 -30.62
C ALA A 48 4.59 -20.01 -29.86
N LEU A 49 4.07 -20.87 -28.98
CA LEU A 49 4.86 -21.85 -28.24
C LEU A 49 5.50 -22.87 -29.19
N ILE A 50 4.77 -23.31 -30.22
CA ILE A 50 5.29 -24.24 -31.24
C ILE A 50 6.44 -23.60 -32.01
N VAL A 51 6.33 -22.32 -32.40
CA VAL A 51 7.42 -21.61 -33.09
C VAL A 51 8.66 -21.49 -32.20
N VAL A 52 8.48 -21.19 -30.91
CA VAL A 52 9.61 -21.13 -29.95
C VAL A 52 10.27 -22.50 -29.79
N VAL A 53 9.48 -23.56 -29.60
CA VAL A 53 10.01 -24.93 -29.46
C VAL A 53 10.71 -25.38 -30.74
N ALA A 54 10.13 -25.13 -31.91
CA ALA A 54 10.75 -25.45 -33.20
C ALA A 54 12.04 -24.66 -33.42
N GLY A 55 12.08 -23.39 -33.04
CA GLY A 55 13.29 -22.55 -33.08
C GLY A 55 14.40 -23.06 -32.17
N LEU A 56 14.04 -23.51 -30.96
CA LEU A 56 14.98 -24.15 -30.03
C LEU A 56 15.53 -25.46 -30.63
N ILE A 57 14.67 -26.34 -31.13
CA ILE A 57 15.11 -27.59 -31.76
C ILE A 57 16.05 -27.31 -32.95
N ALA A 58 15.71 -26.33 -33.80
CA ALA A 58 16.54 -25.92 -34.92
C ALA A 58 17.93 -25.41 -34.47
N ALA A 59 18.00 -24.62 -33.39
CA ALA A 59 19.27 -24.12 -32.85
C ALA A 59 20.20 -25.24 -32.34
N TYR A 60 19.65 -26.37 -31.87
CA TYR A 60 20.45 -27.51 -31.40
C TYR A 60 20.74 -28.56 -32.46
N THR A 61 19.95 -28.63 -33.54
CA THR A 61 20.09 -29.65 -34.59
C THR A 61 20.78 -29.15 -35.85
N ALA A 62 20.72 -27.85 -36.15
CA ALA A 62 21.34 -27.27 -37.34
C ALA A 62 22.68 -26.60 -37.02
N PRO A 63 23.81 -27.07 -37.58
CA PRO A 63 25.14 -26.48 -37.33
C PRO A 63 25.26 -25.01 -37.77
N ALA A 64 24.44 -24.55 -38.71
CA ALA A 64 24.43 -23.14 -39.11
C ALA A 64 23.78 -22.22 -38.06
N LEU A 65 23.05 -22.77 -37.09
CA LEU A 65 22.31 -22.03 -36.06
C LEU A 65 22.95 -22.16 -34.67
N GLU A 66 24.19 -22.64 -34.56
CA GLU A 66 24.88 -22.75 -33.26
C GLU A 66 25.00 -21.41 -32.52
N PHE A 67 25.10 -20.30 -33.26
CA PHE A 67 25.14 -18.95 -32.68
C PHE A 67 23.83 -18.55 -31.97
N ALA A 68 22.72 -19.19 -32.31
CA ALA A 68 21.39 -18.91 -31.76
C ALA A 68 21.03 -19.86 -30.60
N ARG A 69 21.94 -20.75 -30.19
CA ARG A 69 21.75 -21.60 -29.00
C ARG A 69 21.68 -20.70 -27.77
N PRO A 70 20.58 -20.73 -27.01
CA PRO A 70 20.46 -19.85 -25.85
C PRO A 70 21.34 -20.30 -24.67
N TRP A 71 21.85 -21.54 -24.67
CA TRP A 71 22.84 -22.03 -23.70
C TRP A 71 23.75 -23.11 -24.33
N LYS A 72 24.96 -23.25 -23.82
CA LYS A 72 25.88 -24.34 -24.16
C LYS A 72 26.01 -25.33 -22.99
N PRO A 73 26.43 -26.58 -23.24
CA PRO A 73 26.76 -27.51 -22.16
C PRO A 73 27.81 -26.89 -21.23
N GLY A 74 27.45 -26.65 -19.97
CA GLY A 74 28.29 -26.01 -18.96
C GLY A 74 27.89 -24.57 -18.60
N ASP A 75 26.99 -23.93 -19.36
CA ASP A 75 26.45 -22.62 -18.98
C ASP A 75 25.43 -22.76 -17.84
N PRO A 76 25.37 -21.80 -16.90
CA PRO A 76 24.32 -21.76 -15.89
C PRO A 76 22.97 -21.56 -16.58
N VAL A 77 22.00 -22.41 -16.25
CA VAL A 77 20.66 -22.33 -16.83
C VAL A 77 20.03 -20.98 -16.42
N PRO A 78 19.31 -20.28 -17.33
CA PRO A 78 18.52 -19.12 -16.93
C PRO A 78 17.51 -19.51 -15.85
N PHE A 79 17.04 -18.57 -15.01
CA PHE A 79 16.07 -18.83 -13.91
C PHE A 79 16.45 -19.96 -12.92
N TRP A 80 17.71 -20.42 -12.93
CA TRP A 80 18.23 -21.39 -11.96
C TRP A 80 18.19 -20.88 -10.51
N ASN A 81 18.21 -19.56 -10.32
CA ASN A 81 17.99 -18.93 -9.01
C ASN A 81 16.51 -18.96 -8.55
N LEU A 82 15.56 -19.27 -9.44
CA LEU A 82 14.12 -19.36 -9.14
C LEU A 82 13.70 -20.76 -8.64
N LEU A 83 14.49 -21.79 -8.96
CA LEU A 83 14.22 -23.19 -8.63
C LEU A 83 14.98 -23.67 -7.37
N GLY A 84 15.72 -22.77 -6.70
CA GLY A 84 16.58 -23.09 -5.56
C GLY A 84 17.88 -23.77 -5.98
N ARG A 85 18.98 -23.49 -5.26
CA ARG A 85 20.31 -24.09 -5.51
C ARG A 85 20.49 -25.33 -4.61
N PRO A 86 20.52 -26.56 -5.12
CA PRO A 86 20.62 -27.76 -4.27
C PRO A 86 22.04 -28.12 -3.78
N PHE A 87 23.06 -27.25 -3.91
CA PHE A 87 24.48 -27.63 -3.69
C PHE A 87 25.30 -26.77 -2.71
N GLU A 88 24.69 -25.92 -1.87
CA GLU A 88 25.43 -25.11 -0.86
C GLU A 88 24.92 -25.39 0.56
N GLY A 89 25.00 -26.65 1.02
CA GLY A 89 24.33 -27.13 2.25
C GLY A 89 24.68 -26.40 3.56
N ALA A 90 25.86 -25.81 3.71
CA ALA A 90 26.24 -25.10 4.95
C ALA A 90 25.74 -23.64 5.02
N ALA A 91 25.46 -23.01 3.87
CA ALA A 91 24.87 -21.66 3.82
C ALA A 91 23.33 -21.70 3.84
N MET A 92 22.76 -22.92 3.86
CA MET A 92 21.32 -23.15 3.89
C MET A 92 20.79 -23.11 5.32
N GLU A 93 21.45 -23.73 6.31
CA GLU A 93 20.94 -23.77 7.71
C GLU A 93 20.77 -22.35 8.30
N GLU A 94 21.80 -21.49 8.23
CA GLU A 94 21.70 -20.09 8.72
C GLU A 94 20.72 -19.23 7.88
N LYS A 95 20.49 -19.58 6.62
CA LYS A 95 19.46 -18.92 5.80
C LYS A 95 18.07 -19.45 6.13
N GLU A 96 17.94 -20.74 6.39
CA GLU A 96 16.69 -21.40 6.75
C GLU A 96 16.24 -20.94 8.13
N GLU A 97 17.14 -20.79 9.10
CA GLU A 97 16.85 -20.19 10.42
C GLU A 97 16.37 -18.74 10.28
N ARG A 98 17.10 -17.89 9.53
CA ARG A 98 16.63 -16.51 9.26
C ARG A 98 15.33 -16.46 8.47
N VAL A 99 15.13 -17.35 7.50
CA VAL A 99 13.90 -17.41 6.71
C VAL A 99 12.75 -17.85 7.59
N GLN A 100 12.96 -18.84 8.46
CA GLN A 100 12.00 -19.27 9.47
C GLN A 100 11.68 -18.15 10.44
N GLU A 101 12.66 -17.41 10.95
CA GLU A 101 12.45 -16.26 11.83
C GLU A 101 11.70 -15.13 11.12
N ILE A 102 12.05 -14.80 9.87
CA ILE A 102 11.32 -13.81 9.06
C ILE A 102 9.90 -14.30 8.76
N GLU A 103 9.72 -15.60 8.52
CA GLU A 103 8.43 -16.20 8.22
C GLU A 103 7.55 -16.27 9.47
N GLU A 104 8.12 -16.57 10.64
CA GLU A 104 7.46 -16.50 11.94
C GLU A 104 7.09 -15.05 12.29
N LEU A 105 7.99 -14.08 12.09
CA LEU A 105 7.68 -12.66 12.27
C LEU A 105 6.62 -12.20 11.28
N ALA A 106 6.70 -12.61 10.02
CA ALA A 106 5.69 -12.30 9.01
C ALA A 106 4.36 -12.94 9.39
N GLN A 107 4.37 -14.16 9.92
CA GLN A 107 3.20 -14.91 10.32
C GLN A 107 2.59 -14.33 11.60
N GLU A 108 3.39 -13.86 12.55
CA GLU A 108 2.95 -13.06 13.69
C GLU A 108 2.34 -11.74 13.21
N VAL A 109 2.98 -11.03 12.28
CA VAL A 109 2.45 -9.79 11.68
C VAL A 109 1.15 -10.03 10.92
N LEU A 110 0.99 -11.19 10.29
CA LEU A 110 -0.21 -11.59 9.53
C LEU A 110 -1.33 -12.12 10.43
N GLN A 111 -1.00 -12.77 11.54
CA GLN A 111 -1.94 -13.30 12.54
C GLN A 111 -2.31 -12.27 13.60
N ALA A 112 -1.45 -11.29 13.84
CA ALA A 112 -1.76 -10.12 14.63
C ALA A 112 -3.02 -9.52 14.03
N GLU A 113 -4.04 -9.43 14.87
CA GLU A 113 -5.29 -8.80 14.47
C GLU A 113 -4.93 -7.42 13.92
N PRO A 114 -5.31 -7.08 12.67
CA PRO A 114 -4.98 -5.79 12.10
C PRO A 114 -5.42 -4.74 13.12
N PRO A 115 -4.52 -3.82 13.52
CA PRO A 115 -4.80 -2.90 14.61
C PRO A 115 -6.16 -2.28 14.35
N GLN A 116 -7.11 -2.54 15.25
CA GLN A 116 -8.47 -2.09 15.06
C GLN A 116 -8.42 -0.58 14.83
N PRO A 117 -9.11 -0.05 13.80
CA PRO A 117 -9.19 1.39 13.62
C PRO A 117 -9.58 2.01 14.96
N LEU A 118 -8.80 2.99 15.42
CA LEU A 118 -9.08 3.71 16.67
C LEU A 118 -10.32 4.59 16.47
N VAL A 119 -11.51 3.98 16.39
CA VAL A 119 -12.78 4.71 16.28
C VAL A 119 -13.09 5.43 17.59
N ASP A 120 -12.60 4.91 18.71
CA ASP A 120 -12.96 5.35 20.07
C ASP A 120 -11.75 5.64 20.97
N ARG A 121 -10.68 6.26 20.45
CA ARG A 121 -9.79 6.99 21.38
C ARG A 121 -10.54 8.26 21.77
N THR A 122 -10.93 8.37 23.04
CA THR A 122 -11.09 9.70 23.63
C THR A 122 -9.81 10.46 23.28
N PRO A 123 -9.88 11.61 22.59
CA PRO A 123 -8.69 12.37 22.25
C PRO A 123 -7.89 12.51 23.54
N ASP A 124 -6.63 12.09 23.52
CA ASP A 124 -5.70 12.49 24.57
C ASP A 124 -5.87 14.01 24.70
N ALA A 125 -6.06 14.49 25.93
CA ALA A 125 -6.35 15.91 26.17
C ALA A 125 -5.26 16.72 25.45
N ILE A 126 -5.66 17.42 24.38
CA ILE A 126 -4.73 18.14 23.52
C ILE A 126 -3.99 19.13 24.42
N ILE A 127 -2.67 18.99 24.49
CA ILE A 127 -1.86 19.80 25.38
C ILE A 127 -1.55 21.11 24.65
N GLU A 128 -2.03 22.21 25.20
CA GLU A 128 -1.54 23.54 24.85
C GLU A 128 -0.24 23.78 25.62
N VAL A 129 0.85 24.07 24.92
CA VAL A 129 2.13 24.45 25.52
C VAL A 129 2.52 25.79 24.92
N ASP A 130 3.06 26.70 25.74
CA ASP A 130 3.56 27.97 25.24
C ASP A 130 4.75 27.73 24.29
N GLU A 131 4.90 28.62 23.31
CA GLU A 131 5.88 28.50 22.23
C GLU A 131 7.32 28.55 22.81
N GLY A 132 7.90 27.37 23.10
CA GLY A 132 9.25 27.24 23.67
C GLY A 132 9.36 26.33 24.90
N ASP A 133 8.25 25.83 25.43
CA ASP A 133 8.28 24.93 26.59
C ASP A 133 8.80 23.52 26.27
N ALA A 134 9.47 22.93 27.26
CA ALA A 134 10.00 21.58 27.20
C ALA A 134 8.89 20.54 27.04
N LEU A 135 9.17 19.47 26.29
CA LEU A 135 8.28 18.32 26.18
C LEU A 135 7.92 17.79 27.57
N PRO A 136 6.66 17.34 27.80
CA PRO A 136 6.34 16.65 29.04
C PRO A 136 7.22 15.40 29.19
N PRO A 137 7.48 14.94 30.43
CA PRO A 137 8.19 13.70 30.65
C PRO A 137 7.54 12.54 29.90
N TYR A 138 8.36 11.72 29.24
CA TYR A 138 7.88 10.56 28.51
C TYR A 138 7.23 9.54 29.44
N ALA A 139 6.01 9.11 29.10
CA ALA A 139 5.32 8.01 29.75
C ALA A 139 5.34 6.79 28.82
N ALA A 140 5.92 5.68 29.29
CA ALA A 140 5.98 4.46 28.51
C ALA A 140 4.57 3.92 28.22
N LYS A 141 4.33 3.53 26.98
CA LYS A 141 3.10 2.89 26.51
C LYS A 141 3.31 1.38 26.34
N PRO A 142 2.25 0.57 26.32
CA PRO A 142 2.36 -0.87 26.07
C PRO A 142 3.13 -1.15 24.78
N GLY A 143 4.14 -2.02 24.85
CA GLY A 143 4.98 -2.42 23.73
C GLY A 143 6.26 -1.61 23.55
N ASP A 144 6.49 -0.55 24.33
CA ASP A 144 7.75 0.20 24.30
C ASP A 144 8.94 -0.59 24.90
N ASP A 145 8.64 -1.63 25.67
CA ASP A 145 9.57 -2.59 26.26
C ASP A 145 9.88 -3.77 25.34
N ALA A 146 9.32 -3.79 24.12
CA ALA A 146 9.59 -4.84 23.15
C ALA A 146 11.08 -4.91 22.79
N GLU A 147 11.59 -6.13 22.66
CA GLU A 147 12.97 -6.37 22.27
C GLU A 147 13.22 -5.88 20.84
N VAL A 148 14.29 -5.11 20.66
CA VAL A 148 14.70 -4.62 19.35
C VAL A 148 15.42 -5.75 18.62
N VAL A 149 14.68 -6.47 17.76
CA VAL A 149 15.21 -7.58 16.94
C VAL A 149 16.35 -7.11 16.04
N GLN A 150 16.18 -5.96 15.39
CA GLN A 150 17.21 -5.37 14.55
C GLN A 150 17.25 -3.84 14.76
N PRO A 151 18.38 -3.30 15.24
CA PRO A 151 18.53 -1.86 15.36
C PRO A 151 18.63 -1.21 13.97
N LEU A 152 18.13 0.01 13.85
CA LEU A 152 18.35 0.81 12.66
C LEU A 152 19.84 1.17 12.56
N GLU A 153 20.45 0.84 11.42
CA GLU A 153 21.81 1.26 11.12
C GLU A 153 21.83 2.75 10.78
N LEU A 154 22.47 3.54 11.65
CA LEU A 154 22.67 4.97 11.50
C LEU A 154 24.16 5.25 11.26
N PHE A 155 24.50 6.21 10.40
CA PHE A 155 25.91 6.47 10.07
C PHE A 155 26.62 7.24 11.19
N LYS A 156 25.94 8.22 11.76
CA LYS A 156 26.41 9.08 12.86
C LYS A 156 25.64 8.84 14.15
N GLY A 157 24.40 8.36 14.05
CA GLY A 157 23.54 8.07 15.20
C GLY A 157 22.53 9.17 15.50
N ASP A 158 22.57 10.30 14.79
CA ASP A 158 21.76 11.50 15.03
C ASP A 158 20.86 11.89 13.83
N GLU A 159 20.88 11.10 12.75
CA GLU A 159 20.18 11.42 11.49
C GLU A 159 18.66 11.52 11.67
N LEU A 160 18.12 10.83 12.67
CA LEU A 160 16.69 10.76 12.96
C LEU A 160 16.26 11.67 14.11
N ASP A 161 17.17 12.41 14.75
CA ASP A 161 16.84 13.25 15.92
C ASP A 161 15.73 14.26 15.60
N GLY A 162 15.79 14.91 14.44
CA GLY A 162 14.76 15.84 14.01
C GLY A 162 13.40 15.17 13.73
N PHE A 163 13.41 13.91 13.31
CA PHE A 163 12.19 13.11 13.15
C PHE A 163 11.62 12.72 14.52
N PHE A 164 12.45 12.20 15.42
CA PHE A 164 12.03 11.81 16.76
C PHE A 164 11.58 13.00 17.61
N ALA A 165 12.19 14.17 17.46
CA ALA A 165 11.75 15.39 18.12
C ALA A 165 10.32 15.79 17.69
N LYS A 166 10.00 15.68 16.40
CA LYS A 166 8.62 15.93 15.90
C LYS A 166 7.66 14.84 16.37
N LEU A 167 8.09 13.58 16.31
CA LEU A 167 7.28 12.45 16.73
C LEU A 167 6.94 12.53 18.21
N ALA A 168 7.89 12.93 19.07
CA ALA A 168 7.67 13.13 20.49
C ALA A 168 6.64 14.24 20.78
N ARG A 169 6.62 15.31 19.97
CA ARG A 169 5.56 16.34 20.08
C ARG A 169 4.19 15.80 19.68
N SER A 170 4.10 14.99 18.64
CA SER A 170 2.87 14.32 18.24
C SER A 170 2.42 13.31 19.31
N ASP A 171 3.35 12.54 19.88
CA ASP A 171 3.06 11.55 20.91
C ASP A 171 2.56 12.18 22.22
N ALA A 172 3.10 13.34 22.56
CA ALA A 172 2.67 14.16 23.68
C ALA A 172 1.35 14.90 23.43
N ALA A 173 0.66 14.65 22.31
CA ALA A 173 -0.60 15.29 21.93
C ALA A 173 -0.56 16.84 21.97
N ILE A 174 0.60 17.43 21.65
CA ILE A 174 0.73 18.89 21.61
C ILE A 174 -0.12 19.47 20.49
N ALA A 175 -0.92 20.49 20.81
CA ALA A 175 -1.79 21.18 19.86
C ALA A 175 -1.06 21.53 18.54
N GLY A 176 -1.65 21.13 17.41
CA GLY A 176 -1.11 21.39 16.08
C GLY A 176 0.10 20.52 15.66
N SER A 177 0.59 19.62 16.51
CA SER A 177 1.77 18.79 16.20
C SER A 177 1.41 17.57 15.36
N ILE A 178 1.60 17.68 14.04
CA ILE A 178 1.43 16.56 13.09
C ILE A 178 2.78 16.16 12.49
N THR A 179 3.22 14.94 12.79
CA THR A 179 4.39 14.32 12.15
C THR A 179 3.95 13.65 10.85
N ARG A 180 4.50 14.12 9.72
CA ARG A 180 4.19 13.60 8.38
C ARG A 180 5.35 12.76 7.86
N VAL A 181 5.05 11.55 7.40
CA VAL A 181 6.02 10.62 6.80
C VAL A 181 5.63 10.40 5.33
N VAL A 182 6.63 10.44 4.45
CA VAL A 182 6.46 10.15 3.02
C VAL A 182 7.38 8.98 2.66
N HIS A 183 6.81 7.95 2.04
CA HIS A 183 7.54 6.79 1.54
C HIS A 183 7.58 6.86 0.00
N TRP A 184 8.77 7.07 -0.56
CA TRP A 184 9.02 6.99 -2.00
C TRP A 184 9.65 5.65 -2.37
N GLY A 185 9.14 5.03 -3.43
CA GLY A 185 9.57 3.71 -3.85
C GLY A 185 8.97 3.33 -5.20
N ASP A 186 9.02 2.05 -5.50
CA ASP A 186 8.56 1.47 -6.75
C ASP A 186 7.17 0.81 -6.61
N SER A 187 6.87 -0.13 -7.50
CA SER A 187 5.61 -0.88 -7.49
C SER A 187 5.35 -1.66 -6.20
N ALA A 188 6.38 -2.04 -5.44
CA ALA A 188 6.24 -2.84 -4.22
C ALA A 188 5.42 -2.11 -3.13
N ILE A 189 5.53 -0.78 -3.07
CA ILE A 189 4.76 0.03 -2.12
C ILE A 189 3.43 0.53 -2.71
N GLY A 190 3.25 0.43 -4.03
CA GLY A 190 2.13 1.03 -4.76
C GLY A 190 0.75 0.45 -4.41
N VAL A 191 0.70 -0.80 -3.96
CA VAL A 191 -0.54 -1.46 -3.51
C VAL A 191 -0.92 -1.13 -2.05
N ASP A 192 -0.16 -0.25 -1.41
CA ASP A 192 -0.34 0.16 0.00
C ASP A 192 -0.24 -1.02 1.00
N GLY A 193 0.55 -2.03 0.62
CA GLY A 193 0.89 -3.21 1.42
C GLY A 193 1.68 -2.82 2.68
N ILE A 194 2.96 -2.52 2.46
CA ILE A 194 3.90 -2.09 3.49
C ILE A 194 3.52 -0.70 4.04
N PRO A 195 3.24 0.33 3.22
CA PRO A 195 2.95 1.67 3.76
C PRO A 195 1.68 1.70 4.61
N GLY A 196 0.61 1.01 4.18
CA GLY A 196 -0.63 0.92 4.95
C GLY A 196 -0.42 0.23 6.30
N ALA A 197 0.36 -0.85 6.35
CA ALA A 197 0.66 -1.55 7.60
C ALA A 197 1.50 -0.69 8.57
N ILE A 198 2.46 0.08 8.05
CA ILE A 198 3.24 1.04 8.84
C ILE A 198 2.33 2.18 9.34
N ARG A 199 1.50 2.76 8.44
CA ARG A 199 0.58 3.84 8.77
C ARG A 199 -0.34 3.45 9.92
N GLN A 200 -0.99 2.29 9.84
CA GLN A 200 -1.89 1.81 10.87
C GLN A 200 -1.19 1.63 12.24
N ARG A 201 0.01 1.03 12.27
CA ARG A 201 0.77 0.88 13.52
C ARG A 201 1.20 2.22 14.11
N MET A 202 1.68 3.13 13.26
CA MET A 202 2.10 4.46 13.70
C MET A 202 0.92 5.28 14.21
N GLN A 203 -0.22 5.26 13.52
CA GLN A 203 -1.45 5.93 13.96
C GLN A 203 -1.99 5.31 15.26
N ALA A 204 -1.94 3.98 15.40
CA ALA A 204 -2.33 3.30 16.63
C ALA A 204 -1.49 3.74 17.83
N ARG A 205 -0.17 3.94 17.64
CA ARG A 205 0.76 4.33 18.71
C ARG A 205 0.76 5.83 19.01
N PHE A 206 0.81 6.66 17.97
CA PHE A 206 1.08 8.11 18.04
C PHE A 206 -0.12 9.00 17.74
N GLY A 207 -1.28 8.41 17.43
CA GLY A 207 -2.51 9.13 17.10
C GLY A 207 -2.77 9.20 15.59
N ASP A 208 -4.05 9.24 15.23
CA ASP A 208 -4.50 9.30 13.85
C ASP A 208 -4.75 10.74 13.40
N ALA A 209 -3.92 11.22 12.46
CA ALA A 209 -4.05 12.53 11.83
C ALA A 209 -4.68 12.46 10.41
N GLY A 210 -5.29 11.33 10.06
CA GLY A 210 -5.93 11.04 8.77
C GLY A 210 -5.01 10.37 7.75
N HIS A 211 -5.54 10.14 6.55
CA HIS A 211 -4.91 9.34 5.48
C HIS A 211 -3.67 9.98 4.83
N GLY A 212 -3.46 11.28 5.04
CA GLY A 212 -2.33 12.01 4.47
C GLY A 212 -2.44 12.27 2.96
N PHE A 213 -1.31 12.22 2.26
CA PHE A 213 -1.24 12.47 0.82
C PHE A 213 -1.58 11.20 0.03
N HIS A 214 -2.56 11.30 -0.86
CA HIS A 214 -2.85 10.28 -1.87
C HIS A 214 -3.08 10.94 -3.23
N LEU A 215 -3.00 10.13 -4.29
CA LEU A 215 -3.21 10.62 -5.65
C LEU A 215 -4.68 11.01 -5.86
N LEU A 216 -4.96 11.93 -6.78
CA LEU A 216 -6.34 12.30 -7.13
C LEU A 216 -7.07 11.15 -7.85
N ALA A 217 -6.34 10.37 -8.63
CA ALA A 217 -6.84 9.18 -9.30
C ALA A 217 -5.71 8.18 -9.53
N PRO A 218 -5.98 6.87 -9.46
CA PRO A 218 -4.96 5.84 -9.68
C PRO A 218 -4.31 5.99 -11.07
N PRO A 219 -2.97 6.05 -11.17
CA PRO A 219 -2.28 6.14 -12.45
C PRO A 219 -2.31 4.82 -13.23
N ASN A 220 -2.48 3.70 -12.55
CA ASN A 220 -2.52 2.36 -13.09
C ASN A 220 -3.39 1.44 -12.19
N SER A 221 -3.51 0.17 -12.56
CA SER A 221 -4.29 -0.82 -11.80
C SER A 221 -3.65 -1.24 -10.48
N SER A 222 -2.34 -1.07 -10.30
CA SER A 222 -1.62 -1.48 -9.10
C SER A 222 -1.62 -0.43 -7.98
N TYR A 223 -1.89 0.83 -8.28
CA TYR A 223 -2.02 1.85 -7.24
C TYR A 223 -3.28 1.61 -6.40
N ARG A 224 -3.10 1.51 -5.08
CA ARG A 224 -4.16 1.42 -4.09
C ARG A 224 -3.82 2.31 -2.90
N HIS A 225 -4.85 2.64 -2.13
CA HIS A 225 -4.74 3.19 -0.80
C HIS A 225 -5.81 2.48 0.02
N ARG A 226 -5.42 1.70 1.04
CA ARG A 226 -6.34 0.74 1.71
C ARG A 226 -7.49 1.41 2.46
N GLU A 227 -7.33 2.67 2.83
CA GLU A 227 -8.33 3.44 3.56
C GLU A 227 -9.04 4.50 2.69
N VAL A 228 -8.77 4.54 1.38
CA VAL A 228 -9.38 5.54 0.48
C VAL A 228 -9.96 4.85 -0.77
N ASP A 229 -11.27 5.01 -0.95
CA ASP A 229 -11.97 4.54 -2.15
C ASP A 229 -11.88 5.55 -3.28
N PHE A 230 -11.26 5.14 -4.38
CA PHE A 230 -11.19 5.97 -5.59
C PHE A 230 -12.41 5.76 -6.48
N LYS A 231 -13.16 6.83 -6.70
CA LYS A 231 -14.17 6.90 -7.78
C LYS A 231 -13.75 8.01 -8.74
N HIS A 232 -13.61 7.69 -10.03
CA HIS A 232 -13.30 8.67 -11.05
C HIS A 232 -14.19 8.49 -12.27
N ASN A 233 -14.39 9.57 -13.02
CA ASN A 233 -15.01 9.53 -14.35
C ASN A 233 -13.94 9.71 -15.45
N GLU A 234 -14.35 9.70 -16.70
CA GLU A 234 -13.46 9.84 -17.87
C GLU A 234 -13.08 11.30 -18.19
N LYS A 235 -13.59 12.26 -17.41
CA LYS A 235 -13.32 13.69 -17.59
C LYS A 235 -11.93 14.10 -17.10
N TRP A 236 -11.16 13.21 -16.50
CA TRP A 236 -9.79 13.48 -16.09
C TRP A 236 -8.79 12.81 -17.04
N ARG A 237 -7.81 13.57 -17.52
CA ARG A 237 -6.60 13.02 -18.15
C ARG A 237 -5.54 12.85 -17.09
N ARG A 238 -5.14 11.61 -16.86
CA ARG A 238 -4.01 11.26 -15.98
C ARG A 238 -2.76 11.10 -16.82
N CYS A 239 -1.64 11.52 -16.27
CA CYS A 239 -0.34 11.25 -16.85
C CYS A 239 0.62 10.82 -15.74
N PHE A 240 1.19 9.63 -15.91
CA PHE A 240 2.14 9.02 -14.98
C PHE A 240 3.55 9.14 -15.55
N ILE A 241 4.51 9.47 -14.69
CA ILE A 241 5.89 9.80 -15.07
C ILE A 241 6.57 8.73 -15.92
N ILE A 242 6.25 7.46 -15.71
CA ILE A 242 6.79 6.33 -16.49
C ILE A 242 6.46 6.47 -17.98
N PHE A 243 5.30 7.02 -18.32
CA PHE A 243 4.87 7.19 -19.71
C PHE A 243 5.34 8.49 -20.35
N LYS A 244 5.99 9.39 -19.59
CA LYS A 244 6.52 10.67 -20.08
C LYS A 244 5.52 11.49 -20.91
N CYS A 245 4.23 11.40 -20.57
CA CYS A 245 3.13 11.99 -21.33
C CYS A 245 2.91 13.48 -21.06
N SER A 246 3.64 14.09 -20.13
CA SER A 246 3.66 15.53 -19.90
C SER A 246 4.86 16.15 -20.63
N PRO A 247 4.65 16.93 -21.71
CA PRO A 247 5.75 17.49 -22.51
C PRO A 247 6.63 18.49 -21.74
N ASP A 248 6.09 19.10 -20.69
CA ASP A 248 6.80 20.04 -19.82
C ASP A 248 7.63 19.37 -18.72
N GLY A 249 7.55 18.03 -18.61
CA GLY A 249 8.26 17.26 -17.58
C GLY A 249 7.76 17.49 -16.15
N ARG A 250 6.63 18.17 -15.96
CA ARG A 250 6.13 18.53 -14.62
C ARG A 250 5.20 17.44 -14.08
N TYR A 251 5.61 16.81 -13.00
CA TYR A 251 4.83 15.81 -12.26
C TYR A 251 4.71 16.24 -10.80
N GLY A 252 3.58 15.93 -10.16
CA GLY A 252 3.40 16.16 -8.72
C GLY A 252 4.19 15.17 -7.88
N LEU A 253 4.05 15.27 -6.56
CA LEU A 253 4.77 14.48 -5.56
C LEU A 253 4.69 12.96 -5.79
N GLY A 254 3.56 12.43 -6.27
CA GLY A 254 3.42 11.00 -6.56
C GLY A 254 3.79 10.60 -7.99
N GLY A 255 4.54 11.43 -8.73
CA GLY A 255 4.91 11.14 -10.11
C GLY A 255 3.73 11.19 -11.10
N THR A 256 2.62 11.83 -10.72
CA THR A 256 1.44 11.98 -11.57
C THR A 256 1.06 13.43 -11.78
N THR A 257 0.53 13.75 -12.95
CA THR A 257 -0.25 14.97 -13.18
C THR A 257 -1.64 14.58 -13.67
N VAL A 258 -2.65 15.30 -13.21
CA VAL A 258 -4.05 15.08 -13.59
C VAL A 258 -4.61 16.40 -14.10
N ARG A 259 -5.21 16.37 -15.30
CA ARG A 259 -5.77 17.54 -15.98
C ARG A 259 -7.26 17.31 -16.25
N SER A 260 -8.09 18.30 -15.95
CA SER A 260 -9.49 18.25 -16.34
C SER A 260 -9.62 18.31 -17.87
N LYS A 261 -10.47 17.46 -18.44
CA LYS A 261 -11.11 17.68 -19.74
C LYS A 261 -12.35 18.51 -19.41
N GLY A 262 -12.35 19.77 -19.84
CA GLY A 262 -13.41 20.74 -19.55
C GLY A 262 -14.83 20.20 -19.70
#